data_AF-G5JDP4-F1
#
_entry.id   AF-G5JDP4-F1
#
_cell.length_a   1.000
_cell.length_b   1.000
_cell.length_c   1.000
_cell.angle_alpha   90.00
_cell.angle_beta   90.00
_cell.angle_gamma   90.00
#
_symmetry.space_group_name_H-M   'P 1'
#
loop_
_entity.id
_entity.type
_entity.pdbx_description
1 polymer ?
#
loop_
_entity_poly.entity_id
_entity_poly.type
_entity_poly.pdbx_seq_one_letter_code
_entity_poly.pdbx_strand_id
1 'polypeptide(L)'
;MKQDTPTTPPTNIPVRLLHYVISPVGSPVIVAEHLYLLDKSPKGAISNGLTELLALPNEGSWLSLERTFGLFGNGAKLFQVVNSGASDTSTILSFQQGTETIKPLRKKLLLDLETLEIDLDNLEGMTFGPRFADGSQTLFLVSDDNFNAEQTTQLLLFRLS
;
A
#
# COMPACT_ATOMS: atom_id res chain seq x y z
N MET A 1 -1.86 9.10 -15.06
CA MET A 1 -1.81 7.72 -15.58
C MET A 1 -3.11 7.03 -15.20
N LYS A 2 -3.92 6.56 -16.15
CA LYS A 2 -5.00 5.62 -15.81
C LYS A 2 -4.34 4.27 -15.58
N GLN A 3 -4.49 3.71 -14.39
CA GLN A 3 -4.12 2.33 -14.10
C GLN A 3 -4.96 1.40 -15.00
N ASP A 4 -4.45 0.21 -15.32
CA ASP A 4 -5.14 -0.79 -16.15
C ASP A 4 -6.38 -1.34 -15.44
N THR A 5 -7.44 -0.53 -15.37
CA THR A 5 -8.70 -0.92 -14.76
C THR A 5 -9.45 -1.86 -15.72
N PRO A 6 -9.89 -3.04 -15.26
CA PRO A 6 -10.74 -3.93 -16.02
C PRO A 6 -11.99 -3.22 -16.56
N THR A 7 -12.49 -3.70 -17.70
CA THR A 7 -13.64 -3.09 -18.39
C THR A 7 -14.91 -3.11 -17.53
N THR A 8 -15.07 -4.18 -16.74
CA THR A 8 -15.99 -4.21 -15.59
C THR A 8 -15.21 -3.72 -14.36
N PRO A 9 -15.63 -2.65 -13.66
CA PRO A 9 -14.91 -2.18 -12.49
C PRO A 9 -14.72 -3.32 -11.49
N PRO A 10 -13.47 -3.71 -11.19
CA PRO A 10 -13.24 -4.76 -10.23
C PRO A 10 -13.70 -4.29 -8.85
N THR A 11 -14.10 -5.22 -7.99
CA THR A 11 -14.45 -4.90 -6.60
C THR A 11 -13.26 -4.24 -5.87
N ASN A 12 -12.05 -4.55 -6.33
CA ASN A 12 -10.77 -4.11 -5.78
C ASN A 12 -9.91 -3.53 -6.91
N ILE A 13 -9.32 -2.36 -6.70
CA ILE A 13 -8.52 -1.67 -7.74
C ILE A 13 -7.18 -2.40 -7.93
N PRO A 14 -6.80 -2.78 -9.17
CA PRO A 14 -5.60 -3.58 -9.42
C PRO A 14 -4.36 -2.72 -9.65
N VAL A 15 -3.37 -2.82 -8.79
CA VAL A 15 -2.06 -2.18 -8.86
C VAL A 15 -1.03 -3.22 -9.33
N ARG A 16 -0.10 -2.83 -10.21
CA ARG A 16 1.03 -3.66 -10.64
C ARG A 16 2.26 -3.31 -9.82
N LEU A 17 2.89 -4.31 -9.18
CA LEU A 17 4.16 -4.16 -8.48
C LEU A 17 5.26 -4.91 -9.24
N LEU A 18 6.22 -4.17 -9.78
CA LEU A 18 7.37 -4.72 -10.50
C LEU A 18 8.47 -5.09 -9.51
N HIS A 19 8.88 -6.36 -9.53
CA HIS A 19 10.04 -6.86 -8.82
C HIS A 19 11.19 -7.03 -9.81
N TYR A 20 12.29 -6.33 -9.57
CA TYR A 20 13.48 -6.37 -10.41
C TYR A 20 14.75 -6.33 -9.56
N VAL A 21 15.83 -6.86 -10.11
CA VAL A 21 17.16 -6.86 -9.49
C VAL A 21 18.04 -5.89 -10.26
N ILE A 22 18.70 -4.98 -9.53
CA ILE A 22 19.77 -4.14 -10.05
C ILE A 22 21.10 -4.78 -9.63
N SER A 23 22.00 -4.96 -10.60
CA SER A 23 23.39 -5.37 -10.39
C SER A 23 24.32 -4.18 -10.67
N PRO A 24 25.49 -4.08 -10.01
CA PRO A 24 26.52 -3.09 -10.37
C PRO A 24 27.01 -3.21 -11.82
N VAL A 25 26.81 -4.37 -12.44
CA VAL A 25 27.18 -4.64 -13.83
C VAL A 25 25.96 -5.18 -14.58
N GLY A 26 25.67 -4.59 -15.74
CA GLY A 26 24.57 -4.99 -16.63
C GLY A 26 23.28 -4.20 -16.43
N SER A 27 22.26 -4.53 -17.23
CA SER A 27 20.93 -3.93 -17.13
C SER A 27 20.12 -4.53 -15.98
N PRO A 28 19.16 -3.80 -15.40
CA PRO A 28 18.20 -4.36 -14.45
C PRO A 28 17.50 -5.59 -15.05
N VAL A 29 17.31 -6.61 -14.21
CA VAL A 29 16.62 -7.85 -14.59
C VAL A 29 15.25 -7.87 -13.92
N ILE A 30 14.19 -7.97 -14.70
CA ILE A 30 12.84 -8.19 -14.17
C ILE A 30 12.79 -9.62 -13.60
N VAL A 31 12.44 -9.73 -12.33
CA VAL A 31 12.23 -11.00 -11.64
C VAL A 31 10.79 -11.46 -11.83
N ALA A 32 9.84 -10.55 -11.60
CA ALA A 32 8.42 -10.78 -11.78
C ALA A 32 7.67 -9.44 -11.79
N GLU A 33 6.42 -9.47 -12.25
CA GLU A 33 5.43 -8.46 -11.90
C GLU A 33 4.31 -9.15 -11.11
N HIS A 34 3.76 -8.47 -10.11
CA HIS A 34 2.69 -9.03 -9.30
C HIS A 34 1.46 -8.11 -9.26
N LEU A 35 0.29 -8.74 -9.29
CA LEU A 35 -0.98 -8.08 -9.05
C LEU A 35 -1.16 -7.81 -7.55
N TYR A 36 -1.22 -6.54 -7.17
CA TYR A 36 -1.69 -6.07 -5.87
C TYR A 36 -3.15 -5.61 -6.02
N LEU A 37 -4.04 -6.03 -5.13
CA LEU A 37 -5.43 -5.55 -5.12
C LEU A 37 -5.63 -4.63 -3.92
N LEU A 38 -6.03 -3.37 -4.15
CA LEU A 38 -6.46 -2.47 -3.07
C LEU A 38 -7.63 -3.08 -2.32
N ASP A 39 -7.78 -2.78 -1.02
CA ASP A 39 -8.96 -3.18 -0.27
C ASP A 39 -10.20 -2.49 -0.84
N LYS A 40 -11.38 -3.04 -0.56
CA LYS A 40 -12.62 -2.50 -1.10
C LYS A 40 -12.79 -1.07 -0.59
N SER A 41 -12.96 -0.12 -1.52
CA SER A 41 -13.20 1.28 -1.17
C SER A 41 -14.49 1.40 -0.32
N PRO A 42 -14.45 2.10 0.83
CA PRO A 42 -15.63 2.31 1.66
C PRO A 42 -16.67 3.16 0.92
N LYS A 43 -17.93 3.09 1.36
CA LYS A 43 -19.00 3.92 0.78
C LYS A 43 -18.67 5.40 1.00
N GLY A 44 -18.78 6.20 -0.05
CA GLY A 44 -18.46 7.63 0.01
C GLY A 44 -16.98 7.95 -0.26
N ALA A 45 -16.11 6.95 -0.43
CA ALA A 45 -14.76 7.18 -0.94
C ALA A 45 -14.82 7.70 -2.38
N ILE A 46 -14.14 8.81 -2.63
CA ILE A 46 -13.94 9.40 -3.96
C ILE A 46 -12.65 8.84 -4.57
N SER A 47 -11.64 8.58 -3.75
CA SER A 47 -10.37 7.95 -4.14
C SER A 47 -9.92 6.92 -3.12
N ASN A 48 -9.17 5.93 -3.59
CA ASN A 48 -8.50 4.90 -2.80
C ASN A 48 -7.20 4.53 -3.52
N GLY A 49 -6.08 4.58 -2.81
CA GLY A 49 -4.76 4.38 -3.38
C GLY A 49 -3.80 3.67 -2.43
N LEU A 50 -2.84 2.95 -3.02
CA LEU A 50 -1.65 2.48 -2.33
C LEU A 50 -0.67 3.66 -2.24
N THR A 51 -0.48 4.23 -1.05
CA THR A 51 0.30 5.46 -0.88
C THR A 51 1.71 5.23 -0.40
N GLU A 52 1.99 4.11 0.26
CA GLU A 52 3.33 3.83 0.81
C GLU A 52 3.60 2.32 0.94
N LEU A 53 4.87 1.95 0.79
CA LEU A 53 5.42 0.61 0.92
C LEU A 53 6.70 0.63 1.77
N LEU A 54 6.70 -0.08 2.91
CA LEU A 54 7.88 -0.22 3.77
C LEU A 54 8.35 -1.67 3.81
N ALA A 55 9.55 -1.94 3.29
CA ALA A 55 10.14 -3.27 3.29
C ALA A 55 10.33 -3.81 4.72
N LEU A 56 10.01 -5.10 4.92
CA LEU A 56 10.31 -5.81 6.16
C LEU A 56 11.64 -6.59 6.03
N PRO A 57 12.29 -6.96 7.16
CA PRO A 57 13.54 -7.73 7.12
C PRO A 57 13.43 -9.09 6.41
N ASN A 58 12.24 -9.69 6.42
CA ASN A 58 11.99 -10.94 5.73
C ASN A 58 11.74 -10.65 4.24
N GLU A 59 12.56 -11.26 3.38
CA GLU A 59 12.45 -11.11 1.93
C GLU A 59 11.03 -11.38 1.42
N GLY A 60 10.58 -10.55 0.50
CA GLY A 60 9.25 -10.68 -0.09
C GLY A 60 8.10 -10.32 0.85
N SER A 61 8.38 -9.67 1.99
CA SER A 61 7.35 -9.09 2.86
C SER A 61 7.56 -7.60 3.08
N TRP A 62 6.47 -6.86 3.16
CA TRP A 62 6.46 -5.41 3.39
C TRP A 62 5.17 -5.00 4.09
N LEU A 63 5.17 -3.79 4.63
CA LEU A 63 3.95 -3.08 5.01
C LEU A 63 3.48 -2.24 3.83
N SER A 64 2.17 -2.17 3.64
CA SER A 64 1.56 -1.22 2.69
C SER A 64 0.56 -0.34 3.41
N LEU A 65 0.57 0.94 3.08
CA LEU A 65 -0.44 1.90 3.49
C LEU A 65 -1.41 2.15 2.33
N GLU A 66 -2.68 1.87 2.57
CA GLU A 66 -3.74 2.29 1.66
C GLU A 66 -4.48 3.47 2.26
N ARG A 67 -4.69 4.52 1.46
CA ARG A 67 -5.39 5.74 1.88
C ARG A 67 -6.62 5.95 1.01
N THR A 68 -7.72 6.29 1.67
CA THR A 68 -8.96 6.73 1.03
C THR A 68 -9.19 8.21 1.30
N PHE A 69 -9.79 8.90 0.34
CA PHE A 69 -10.33 10.25 0.54
C PHE A 69 -11.74 10.31 -0.03
N GLY A 70 -12.68 10.91 0.71
CA GLY A 70 -14.08 10.96 0.29
C GLY A 70 -14.94 11.91 1.11
N LEU A 71 -16.25 11.66 1.06
CA LEU A 71 -17.27 12.50 1.69
C LEU A 71 -17.11 12.65 3.22
N PHE A 72 -16.40 11.72 3.86
CA PHE A 72 -16.19 11.68 5.30
C PHE A 72 -14.74 11.98 5.70
N GLY A 73 -13.94 12.55 4.81
CA GLY A 73 -12.52 12.86 5.05
C GLY A 73 -11.57 11.76 4.58
N ASN A 74 -10.38 11.70 5.20
CA ASN A 74 -9.40 10.65 4.92
C ASN A 74 -9.65 9.42 5.79
N GLY A 75 -9.37 8.26 5.20
CA GLY A 75 -9.25 6.98 5.90
C GLY A 75 -7.92 6.34 5.53
N ALA A 76 -7.38 5.49 6.39
CA ALA A 76 -6.14 4.78 6.10
C ALA A 76 -6.13 3.39 6.72
N LYS A 77 -5.55 2.43 5.99
CA LYS A 77 -5.41 1.04 6.43
C LYS A 77 -3.99 0.56 6.22
N LEU A 78 -3.43 -0.03 7.26
CA LEU A 78 -2.11 -0.66 7.25
C LEU A 78 -2.27 -2.17 7.02
N PHE A 79 -1.57 -2.69 6.02
CA PHE A 79 -1.53 -4.12 5.73
C PHE A 79 -0.11 -4.67 5.79
N GLN A 80 0.02 -5.93 6.19
CA GLN A 80 1.21 -6.73 5.89
C GLN A 80 0.97 -7.47 4.58
N VAL A 81 1.96 -7.45 3.69
CA VAL A 81 1.91 -8.10 2.39
C VAL A 81 3.03 -9.12 2.27
N VAL A 82 2.77 -10.21 1.56
CA VAL A 82 3.77 -11.22 1.19
C VAL A 82 3.65 -11.57 -0.29
N ASN A 83 4.78 -11.72 -0.98
CA ASN A 83 4.84 -12.11 -2.39
C ASN A 83 4.73 -13.63 -2.63
N SER A 84 4.90 -14.43 -1.59
CA SER A 84 4.89 -15.90 -1.69
C SER A 84 3.61 -16.42 -2.34
N GLY A 85 3.76 -17.12 -3.47
CA GLY A 85 2.67 -17.78 -4.20
C GLY A 85 1.84 -16.87 -5.12
N ALA A 86 2.22 -15.60 -5.29
CA ALA A 86 1.62 -14.72 -6.28
C ALA A 86 2.00 -15.14 -7.70
N SER A 87 1.10 -14.91 -8.66
CA SER A 87 1.40 -15.15 -10.08
C SER A 87 2.38 -14.10 -10.61
N ASP A 88 3.22 -14.48 -11.56
CA ASP A 88 3.97 -13.52 -12.38
C ASP A 88 3.05 -13.00 -13.50
N THR A 89 2.81 -11.68 -13.51
CA THR A 89 2.00 -10.97 -14.49
C THR A 89 2.83 -10.22 -15.52
N SER A 90 4.16 -10.39 -15.54
CA SER A 90 5.09 -9.64 -16.40
C SER A 90 4.80 -9.79 -17.90
N THR A 91 4.16 -10.89 -18.31
CA THR A 91 3.75 -11.16 -19.69
C THR A 91 2.32 -10.74 -20.01
N ILE A 92 1.54 -10.29 -19.00
CA ILE A 92 0.15 -9.86 -19.15
C ILE A 92 0.13 -8.37 -19.47
N LEU A 93 -0.06 -8.04 -20.74
CA LEU A 93 -0.06 -6.65 -21.22
C LEU A 93 -1.17 -5.77 -20.63
N SER A 94 -2.30 -6.36 -20.22
CA SER A 94 -3.47 -5.62 -19.73
C SER A 94 -4.38 -6.50 -18.87
N PHE A 95 -4.97 -5.92 -17.82
CA PHE A 95 -6.01 -6.56 -17.01
C PHE A 95 -7.44 -6.29 -17.50
N GLN A 96 -7.61 -5.74 -18.72
CA GLN A 96 -8.94 -5.42 -19.27
C GLN A 96 -9.90 -6.60 -19.36
N GLN A 97 -9.36 -7.81 -19.54
CA GLN A 97 -10.12 -9.06 -19.64
C GLN A 97 -10.44 -9.69 -18.27
N GLY A 98 -10.04 -9.06 -17.18
CA GLY A 98 -10.24 -9.55 -15.81
C GLY A 98 -8.94 -10.04 -15.16
N THR A 99 -9.06 -10.35 -13.86
CA THR A 99 -7.95 -10.81 -13.00
C THR A 99 -8.30 -12.09 -12.24
N GLU A 100 -9.37 -12.78 -12.59
CA GLU A 100 -9.97 -13.88 -11.80
C GLU A 100 -9.08 -15.13 -11.75
N THR A 101 -8.24 -15.33 -12.77
CA THR A 101 -7.31 -16.46 -12.85
C THR A 101 -5.93 -16.16 -12.26
N ILE A 102 -5.66 -14.89 -11.94
CA ILE A 102 -4.38 -14.41 -11.41
C ILE A 102 -4.41 -14.58 -9.90
N LYS A 103 -3.38 -15.20 -9.33
CA LYS A 103 -3.19 -15.19 -7.86
C LYS A 103 -2.55 -13.86 -7.46
N PRO A 104 -3.29 -12.93 -6.82
CA PRO A 104 -2.72 -11.66 -6.39
C PRO A 104 -1.76 -11.86 -5.21
N LEU A 105 -1.02 -10.81 -4.89
CA LEU A 105 -0.28 -10.70 -3.64
C LEU A 105 -1.21 -10.92 -2.45
N ARG A 106 -0.74 -11.69 -1.47
CA ARG A 106 -1.50 -11.93 -0.24
C ARG A 106 -1.23 -10.79 0.72
N LYS A 107 -2.29 -10.23 1.28
CA LYS A 107 -2.19 -9.20 2.31
C LYS A 107 -3.10 -9.50 3.49
N LYS A 108 -2.72 -9.00 4.66
CA LYS A 108 -3.47 -9.10 5.92
C LYS A 108 -3.61 -7.69 6.49
N LEU A 109 -4.85 -7.29 6.82
CA LEU A 109 -5.10 -6.05 7.54
C LEU A 109 -4.46 -6.14 8.93
N LEU A 110 -3.63 -5.16 9.27
CA LEU A 110 -3.01 -5.03 10.59
C LEU A 110 -3.75 -4.01 11.45
N LEU A 111 -4.06 -2.86 10.86
CA LEU A 111 -4.72 -1.76 11.55
C LEU A 111 -5.59 -0.99 10.55
N ASP A 112 -6.83 -0.77 10.92
CA ASP A 112 -7.68 0.26 10.33
C ASP A 112 -7.53 1.52 11.19
N LEU A 113 -6.96 2.60 10.63
CA LEU A 113 -6.62 3.79 11.41
C LEU A 113 -7.87 4.57 11.81
N GLU A 114 -9.04 4.32 11.19
CA GLU A 114 -10.30 4.91 11.65
C GLU A 114 -10.65 4.47 13.08
N THR A 115 -10.12 3.33 13.53
CA THR A 115 -10.31 2.84 14.91
C THR A 115 -9.57 3.66 15.97
N LEU A 116 -8.69 4.59 15.56
CA LEU A 116 -7.99 5.49 16.47
C LEU A 116 -8.86 6.66 16.94
N GLU A 117 -10.03 6.88 16.31
CA GLU A 117 -10.97 7.96 16.65
C GLU A 117 -10.32 9.36 16.59
N ILE A 118 -9.39 9.55 15.65
CA ILE A 118 -8.77 10.84 15.32
C ILE A 118 -9.11 11.23 13.88
N ASP A 119 -9.10 12.54 13.61
CA ASP A 119 -9.16 13.03 12.24
C ASP A 119 -7.87 12.64 11.52
N LEU A 120 -7.97 11.84 10.47
CA LEU A 120 -6.83 11.46 9.64
C LEU A 120 -6.64 12.46 8.50
N ASP A 121 -5.38 12.71 8.17
CA ASP A 121 -5.02 13.50 7.00
C ASP A 121 -4.39 12.64 5.89
N ASN A 122 -3.78 13.30 4.91
CA ASN A 122 -3.17 12.74 3.72
C ASN A 122 -1.90 11.92 4.02
N LEU A 123 -2.05 10.81 4.76
CA LEU A 123 -0.97 9.91 5.14
C LEU A 123 -0.32 9.25 3.91
N GLU A 124 0.97 9.56 3.70
CA GLU A 124 1.71 9.17 2.49
C GLU A 124 3.16 8.73 2.77
N GLY A 125 3.59 8.75 4.04
CA GLY A 125 4.93 8.27 4.41
C GLY A 125 4.89 7.28 5.58
N MET A 126 5.81 6.31 5.56
CA MET A 126 5.97 5.32 6.63
C MET A 126 7.44 4.93 6.81
N THR A 127 7.92 4.89 8.05
CA THR A 127 9.29 4.45 8.33
C THR A 127 9.45 3.82 9.71
N PHE A 128 10.44 2.95 9.85
CA PHE A 128 10.87 2.49 11.17
C PHE A 128 11.72 3.56 11.84
N GLY A 129 11.50 3.76 13.15
CA GLY A 129 12.30 4.65 13.96
C GLY A 129 13.24 3.92 14.93
N PRO A 130 13.83 4.66 15.89
CA PRO A 130 14.56 4.09 17.02
C PRO A 130 13.68 3.13 17.82
N ARG A 131 14.28 2.11 18.43
CA ARG A 131 13.54 1.22 19.35
C ARG A 131 13.19 1.97 20.64
N PHE A 132 12.07 1.60 21.24
CA PHE A 132 11.75 2.02 22.60
C PHE A 132 12.73 1.39 23.61
N ALA A 133 12.73 1.90 24.84
CA ALA A 133 13.61 1.40 25.91
C ALA A 133 13.39 -0.09 26.23
N ASP A 134 12.19 -0.62 25.97
CA ASP A 134 11.85 -2.04 26.12
C ASP A 134 12.30 -2.90 24.91
N GLY A 135 12.94 -2.30 23.90
CA GLY A 135 13.42 -2.96 22.69
C GLY A 135 12.37 -3.09 21.57
N SER A 136 11.11 -2.72 21.84
CA SER A 136 10.05 -2.76 20.83
C SER A 136 10.32 -1.78 19.68
N GLN A 137 9.89 -2.16 18.47
CA GLN A 137 10.13 -1.38 17.26
C GLN A 137 9.11 -0.25 17.14
N THR A 138 9.56 0.96 16.80
CA THR A 138 8.67 2.07 16.45
C THR A 138 8.35 2.04 14.96
N LEU A 139 7.12 2.44 14.64
CA LEU A 139 6.67 2.73 13.28
C LEU A 139 6.10 4.15 13.26
N PHE A 140 6.63 5.00 12.37
CA PHE A 140 6.10 6.33 12.11
C PHE A 140 5.26 6.31 10.84
N LEU A 141 4.11 6.95 10.87
CA LEU A 141 3.35 7.37 9.70
C LEU A 141 3.32 8.90 9.65
N VAL A 142 3.40 9.48 8.46
CA VAL A 142 3.39 10.94 8.25
C VAL A 142 2.42 11.32 7.14
N SER A 143 1.71 12.44 7.31
CA SER A 143 0.89 13.05 6.25
C SER A 143 1.59 14.21 5.57
N ASP A 144 1.31 14.35 4.28
CA ASP A 144 1.66 15.52 3.48
C ASP A 144 0.50 16.53 3.53
N ASP A 145 0.77 17.75 3.98
CA ASP A 145 -0.26 18.80 4.03
C ASP A 145 -0.57 19.41 2.65
N ASN A 146 0.10 18.95 1.57
CA ASN A 146 0.00 19.49 0.21
C ASN A 146 0.17 21.02 0.15
N PHE A 147 0.84 21.64 1.12
CA PHE A 147 0.90 23.09 1.32
C PHE A 147 -0.49 23.75 1.43
N ASN A 148 -1.49 23.02 1.89
CA ASN A 148 -2.85 23.50 2.10
C ASN A 148 -3.10 23.79 3.59
N ALA A 149 -3.56 25.00 3.90
CA ALA A 149 -3.86 25.42 5.27
C ALA A 149 -5.01 24.64 5.93
N GLU A 150 -5.82 23.94 5.15
CA GLU A 150 -6.87 23.04 5.65
C GLU A 150 -6.36 21.63 5.98
N GLN A 151 -5.10 21.33 5.65
CA GLN A 151 -4.45 20.06 5.93
C GLN A 151 -3.32 20.25 6.95
N THR A 152 -3.03 19.20 7.69
CA THR A 152 -2.03 19.19 8.77
C THR A 152 -1.01 18.10 8.51
N THR A 153 0.28 18.42 8.65
CA THR A 153 1.32 17.40 8.80
C THR A 153 1.14 16.69 10.13
N GLN A 154 0.69 15.45 10.07
CA GLN A 154 0.50 14.55 11.19
C GLN A 154 1.73 13.65 11.32
N LEU A 155 2.12 13.34 12.55
CA LEU A 155 3.10 12.32 12.84
C LEU A 155 2.49 11.33 13.83
N LEU A 156 2.16 10.13 13.34
CA LEU A 156 1.60 9.06 14.15
C LEU A 156 2.72 8.07 14.52
N LEU A 157 2.88 7.82 15.82
CA LEU A 157 3.89 6.89 16.34
C LEU A 157 3.20 5.65 16.91
N PHE A 158 3.57 4.49 16.39
CA PHE A 158 3.11 3.19 16.87
C PHE A 158 4.25 2.39 17.49
N ARG A 159 3.91 1.61 18.51
CA ARG A 159 4.76 0.55 19.05
C ARG A 159 4.33 -0.77 18.43
N LEU A 160 5.28 -1.49 17.82
CA LEU A 160 5.05 -2.84 17.32
C LEU A 160 5.33 -3.86 18.41
N SER A 161 4.40 -4.79 18.60
CA SER A 161 4.45 -5.88 19.59
C SER A 161 4.47 -7.24 18.94
#